data_AF-A0A7G9GMT5-F1
#
_entry.id   AF-A0A7G9GMT5-F1
#
_cell.length_a   1.000
_cell.length_b   1.000
_cell.length_c   1.000
_cell.angle_alpha   90.00
_cell.angle_beta   90.00
_cell.angle_gamma   90.00
#
_symmetry.space_group_name_H-M   'P 1'
#
loop_
_entity.id
_entity.type
_entity.pdbx_description
1 polymer ?
#
loop_
_entity_poly.entity_id
_entity_poly.type
_entity_poly.pdbx_seq_one_letter_code
_entity_poly.pdbx_strand_id
1 'polypeptide(L)'
;MKKHIAGCSLTICCLLFMIMIIMGMNGKALSPKQAVFVYPKDTEISKDAHTYLKGVIRKDHIKLDLSKVDSHTPGVYPAYAKQSNRTYEFQIEIK
;
A
#
# COMPACT_ATOMS: atom_id res chain seq x y z
N MET A 1 -27.66 -30.30 32.68
CA MET A 1 -27.69 -29.43 31.48
C MET A 1 -26.66 -28.30 31.57
N LYS A 2 -25.34 -28.58 31.62
CA LYS A 2 -24.28 -27.54 31.69
C LYS A 2 -23.18 -27.68 30.62
N LYS A 3 -23.25 -28.71 29.77
CA LYS A 3 -22.19 -29.01 28.78
C LYS A 3 -22.33 -28.23 27.46
N HIS A 4 -23.50 -27.68 27.16
CA HIS A 4 -23.75 -26.96 25.90
C HIS A 4 -23.28 -25.48 25.91
N ILE A 5 -23.09 -24.88 27.08
CA ILE A 5 -22.71 -23.46 27.19
C ILE A 5 -21.21 -23.27 26.88
N ALA A 6 -20.36 -24.22 27.29
CA ALA A 6 -18.92 -24.17 27.03
C ALA A 6 -18.57 -24.33 25.55
N GLY A 7 -19.30 -25.19 24.82
CA GLY A 7 -19.13 -25.37 23.37
C GLY A 7 -19.46 -24.09 22.60
N CYS A 8 -20.60 -23.46 22.88
CA CYS A 8 -21.02 -22.23 22.19
C CYS A 8 -20.06 -21.05 22.44
N SER A 9 -19.49 -20.93 23.65
CA SER A 9 -18.56 -19.86 23.99
C SER A 9 -17.22 -19.99 23.23
N LEU A 10 -16.72 -21.21 23.06
CA LEU A 10 -15.49 -21.47 22.30
C LEU A 10 -15.68 -21.16 20.81
N THR A 11 -16.81 -21.58 20.22
CA THR A 11 -17.13 -21.32 18.81
C THR A 11 -17.23 -19.82 18.51
N ILE A 12 -17.85 -19.05 19.41
CA ILE A 12 -17.96 -17.58 19.27
C ILE A 12 -16.58 -16.93 19.36
N CYS A 13 -15.72 -17.36 20.29
CA CYS A 13 -14.36 -16.83 20.38
C CYS A 13 -13.55 -17.12 19.11
N CYS A 14 -13.60 -18.35 18.59
CA CYS A 14 -12.94 -18.70 17.33
C CYS A 14 -13.47 -17.86 16.14
N LEU A 15 -14.78 -17.60 16.10
CA LEU A 15 -15.38 -16.75 15.07
C LEU A 15 -14.85 -15.30 15.15
N LEU A 16 -14.78 -14.73 16.36
CA LEU A 16 -14.25 -13.38 16.59
C LEU A 16 -12.76 -13.27 16.22
N PHE A 17 -11.95 -14.30 16.53
CA PHE A 17 -10.55 -14.35 16.09
C PHE A 17 -10.43 -14.44 14.57
N MET A 18 -11.25 -15.25 13.90
CA MET A 18 -11.28 -15.30 12.43
C MET A 18 -11.68 -13.94 11.83
N ILE A 19 -12.66 -13.25 12.43
CA ILE A 19 -13.07 -11.90 12.00
C ILE A 19 -11.92 -10.90 12.19
N MET A 20 -11.19 -10.94 13.31
CA MET A 20 -10.01 -10.09 13.52
C MET A 20 -8.87 -10.40 12.54
N ILE A 21 -8.65 -11.67 12.18
CA ILE A 21 -7.67 -12.06 11.15
C ILE A 21 -8.12 -11.55 9.78
N ILE A 22 -9.39 -11.69 9.41
CA ILE A 22 -9.93 -11.19 8.13
C ILE A 22 -9.86 -9.66 8.07
N MET A 23 -10.21 -8.96 9.16
CA MET A 23 -10.09 -7.50 9.26
C MET A 23 -8.63 -7.04 9.28
N GLY A 24 -7.73 -7.80 9.91
CA GLY A 24 -6.28 -7.53 9.93
C GLY A 24 -5.59 -7.80 8.60
N MET A 25 -6.03 -8.80 7.84
CA MET A 25 -5.60 -9.07 6.47
C MET A 25 -6.08 -7.96 5.51
N ASN A 26 -7.29 -7.45 5.75
CA ASN A 26 -7.82 -6.24 5.10
C ASN A 26 -7.33 -4.93 5.72
N GLY A 27 -6.28 -4.96 6.55
CA GLY A 27 -5.54 -3.76 6.94
C GLY A 27 -5.08 -3.06 5.66
N LYS A 28 -5.86 -2.05 5.24
CA LYS A 28 -5.90 -1.45 3.90
C LYS A 28 -4.51 -1.46 3.28
N ALA A 29 -4.24 -2.48 2.47
CA ALA A 29 -2.99 -2.55 1.75
C ALA A 29 -2.89 -1.29 0.90
N LEU A 30 -1.74 -0.61 0.93
CA LEU A 30 -1.54 0.50 0.02
C LEU A 30 -1.77 0.01 -1.40
N SER A 31 -2.26 0.89 -2.26
CA SER A 31 -2.39 0.61 -3.69
C SER A 31 -1.97 1.83 -4.47
N PRO A 32 -1.29 1.66 -5.62
CA PRO A 32 -1.03 2.76 -6.53
C PRO A 32 -2.36 3.44 -6.92
N LYS A 33 -2.38 4.78 -6.91
CA LYS A 33 -3.52 5.56 -7.42
C LYS A 33 -3.71 5.34 -8.92
N GLN A 34 -2.60 5.16 -9.63
CA GLN A 34 -2.49 4.93 -11.06
C GLN A 34 -1.34 3.95 -11.30
N ALA A 35 -1.38 3.23 -12.41
CA ALA A 35 -0.27 2.37 -12.82
C ALA A 35 0.90 3.18 -13.41
N VAL A 36 0.59 4.28 -14.09
CA VAL A 36 1.55 5.19 -14.74
C VAL A 36 1.21 6.63 -14.37
N PHE A 37 2.19 7.39 -13.89
CA PHE A 37 2.06 8.81 -13.56
C PHE A 37 2.82 9.64 -14.59
N VAL A 38 2.15 10.60 -15.22
CA VAL A 38 2.75 11.39 -16.31
C VAL A 38 3.22 12.74 -15.79
N TYR A 39 4.47 13.09 -16.09
CA TYR A 39 5.09 14.38 -15.78
C TYR A 39 5.66 15.01 -17.05
N PRO A 40 5.55 16.33 -17.23
CA PRO A 40 6.31 17.01 -18.28
C PRO A 40 7.82 16.96 -18.01
N LYS A 41 8.62 16.99 -19.06
CA LYS A 41 10.07 17.10 -18.98
C LYS A 41 10.48 18.33 -18.16
N ASP A 42 11.58 18.18 -17.42
CA ASP A 42 12.20 19.19 -16.57
C ASP A 42 11.29 19.67 -15.42
N THR A 43 10.27 18.86 -15.04
CA THR A 43 9.44 19.13 -13.87
C THR A 43 9.91 18.37 -12.63
N GLU A 44 9.66 18.96 -11.47
CA GLU A 44 9.99 18.33 -10.19
C GLU A 44 9.04 17.15 -9.93
N ILE A 45 9.63 15.96 -9.76
CA ILE A 45 8.89 14.76 -9.39
C ILE A 45 8.55 14.79 -7.90
N SER A 46 7.27 14.58 -7.56
CA SER A 46 6.83 14.58 -6.18
C SER A 46 7.56 13.51 -5.36
N LYS A 47 8.01 13.89 -4.16
CA LYS A 47 8.58 12.94 -3.18
C LYS A 47 7.58 12.54 -2.11
N ASP A 48 6.31 12.90 -2.26
CA ASP A 48 5.24 12.53 -1.31
C ASP A 48 4.55 11.23 -1.72
N ALA A 49 4.54 10.24 -0.82
CA ALA A 49 3.87 8.97 -1.02
C ALA A 49 2.35 9.13 -1.24
N HIS A 50 1.73 10.18 -0.70
CA HIS A 50 0.32 10.46 -0.96
C HIS A 50 0.04 10.83 -2.40
N THR A 51 1.02 11.30 -3.17
CA THR A 51 0.85 11.53 -4.60
C THR A 51 0.57 10.21 -5.33
N TYR A 52 1.29 9.16 -4.98
CA TYR A 52 1.29 7.89 -5.72
C TYR A 52 0.38 6.83 -5.14
N LEU A 53 0.11 6.83 -3.83
CA LEU A 53 -0.55 5.72 -3.14
C LEU A 53 -1.88 6.12 -2.50
N LYS A 54 -2.84 5.18 -2.49
CA LYS A 54 -4.07 5.22 -1.69
C LYS A 54 -3.82 4.54 -0.34
N GLY A 55 -4.53 5.00 0.69
CA GLY A 55 -4.50 4.38 2.01
C GLY A 55 -3.26 4.72 2.86
N VAL A 56 -2.50 5.74 2.48
CA VAL A 56 -1.39 6.24 3.31
C VAL A 56 -1.95 6.84 4.60
N ILE A 57 -1.64 6.21 5.74
CA ILE A 57 -2.03 6.69 7.08
C ILE A 57 -0.84 7.41 7.76
N ARG A 58 0.39 6.91 7.54
CA ARG A 58 1.64 7.45 8.09
C ARG A 58 2.71 7.49 7.00
N LYS A 59 3.12 8.68 6.58
CA LYS A 59 4.08 8.88 5.48
C LYS A 59 5.51 8.47 5.84
N ASP A 60 5.90 8.66 7.09
CA ASP A 60 7.20 8.33 7.68
C ASP A 60 7.51 6.82 7.64
N HIS A 61 6.46 5.99 7.51
CA HIS A 61 6.59 4.54 7.36
C HIS A 61 6.66 4.08 5.90
N ILE A 62 6.60 5.00 4.93
CA ILE A 62 6.67 4.70 3.50
C ILE A 62 7.97 5.27 2.93
N LYS A 63 8.78 4.40 2.32
CA LYS A 63 9.98 4.80 1.58
C LYS A 63 9.66 4.77 0.09
N LEU A 64 9.67 5.93 -0.55
CA LEU A 64 9.63 6.05 -2.00
C LEU A 64 11.03 5.85 -2.57
N ASP A 65 11.15 5.00 -3.58
CA ASP A 65 12.33 4.83 -4.39
C ASP A 65 12.05 5.34 -5.81
N LEU A 66 12.61 6.52 -6.09
CA LEU A 66 12.54 7.22 -7.37
C LEU A 66 13.94 7.30 -8.02
N SER A 67 14.90 6.49 -7.55
CA SER A 67 16.32 6.59 -7.96
C SER A 67 16.55 6.37 -9.45
N LYS A 68 15.63 5.68 -10.12
CA LYS A 68 15.68 5.40 -11.56
C LYS A 68 14.97 6.43 -12.43
N VAL A 69 14.25 7.39 -11.83
CA VAL A 69 13.45 8.37 -12.57
C VAL A 69 14.33 9.56 -12.93
N ASP A 70 14.53 9.79 -14.23
CA ASP A 70 15.22 10.96 -14.76
C ASP A 70 14.20 11.94 -15.37
N SER A 71 14.01 13.09 -14.75
CA SER A 71 13.07 14.12 -15.22
C SER A 71 13.53 14.85 -16.48
N HIS A 72 14.78 14.70 -16.90
CA HIS A 72 15.35 15.42 -18.06
C HIS A 72 15.27 14.63 -19.36
N THR A 73 15.06 13.32 -19.27
CA THR A 73 15.02 12.42 -20.41
C THR A 73 13.59 11.88 -20.55
N PRO A 74 12.92 12.08 -21.70
CA PRO A 74 11.61 11.47 -21.94
C PRO A 74 11.71 9.95 -21.90
N GLY A 75 10.76 9.30 -21.23
CA GLY A 75 10.81 7.85 -21.02
C GLY A 75 9.86 7.37 -19.93
N VAL A 76 9.73 6.05 -19.83
CA VAL A 76 8.95 5.39 -18.77
C VAL A 76 9.92 4.76 -17.77
N TYR A 77 9.84 5.21 -16.53
CA TYR A 77 10.74 4.82 -15.45
C TYR A 77 10.00 4.03 -14.38
N PRO A 78 10.55 2.89 -13.92
CA PRO A 78 9.97 2.17 -12.80
C PRO A 78 10.22 2.92 -11.49
N ALA A 79 9.21 2.93 -10.62
CA ALA A 79 9.25 3.54 -9.31
C ALA A 79 8.59 2.61 -8.28
N TYR A 80 9.06 2.70 -7.04
CA TYR A 80 8.62 1.79 -5.98
C TYR A 80 8.29 2.55 -4.71
N ALA A 81 7.33 2.02 -3.96
CA ALA A 81 7.09 2.40 -2.58
C ALA A 81 7.20 1.18 -1.68
N LYS A 82 7.94 1.30 -0.59
CA LYS A 82 8.10 0.25 0.41
C LYS A 82 7.43 0.66 1.72
N GLN A 83 6.57 -0.21 2.23
CA GLN A 83 6.00 -0.10 3.58
C GLN A 83 6.18 -1.44 4.29
N SER A 84 6.96 -1.44 5.38
CA SER A 84 7.35 -2.67 6.07
C SER A 84 7.96 -3.71 5.08
N ASN A 85 7.34 -4.89 4.93
CA ASN A 85 7.78 -5.94 4.02
C ASN A 85 7.05 -5.94 2.66
N ARG A 86 6.18 -4.95 2.40
CA ARG A 86 5.44 -4.84 1.14
C ARG A 86 6.11 -3.80 0.23
N THR A 87 6.24 -4.16 -1.03
CA THR A 87 6.70 -3.28 -2.11
C THR A 87 5.55 -3.06 -3.07
N TYR A 88 5.32 -1.81 -3.44
CA TYR A 88 4.29 -1.37 -4.36
C TYR A 88 4.97 -0.75 -5.57
N GLU A 89 4.75 -1.34 -6.74
CA GLU A 89 5.35 -0.90 -8.00
C GLU A 89 4.38 0.00 -8.78
N PHE A 90 4.94 1.02 -9.41
CA PHE A 90 4.26 1.89 -10.36
C PHE A 90 5.28 2.47 -11.35
N GLN A 91 4.81 3.18 -12.37
CA GLN A 91 5.66 3.79 -13.39
C GLN A 91 5.50 5.31 -13.40
N ILE A 92 6.56 6.01 -13.78
CA ILE A 92 6.54 7.44 -14.07
C ILE A 92 6.93 7.65 -15.52
N GLU A 93 6.06 8.27 -16.30
CA GLU A 93 6.31 8.67 -17.69
C GLU A 93 6.71 10.15 -17.73
N ILE A 94 7.88 10.43 -18.29
CA ILE A 94 8.35 11.79 -18.58
C ILE A 94 8.08 12.08 -20.06
N LYS A 95 7.37 13.18 -20.34
CA LYS A 95 7.00 13.63 -21.69
C LYS A 95 7.74 14.89 -22.11
#